data_AF-A0A451CBD4-F1
#
_entry.id   AF-A0A451CBD4-F1
#
_cell.length_a   1.000
_cell.length_b   1.000
_cell.length_c   1.000
_cell.angle_alpha   90.00
_cell.angle_beta   90.00
_cell.angle_gamma   90.00
#
_symmetry.space_group_name_H-M   'P 1'
#
loop_
_entity.id
_entity.type
_entity.pdbx_description
1 polymer ?
#
loop_
_entity_poly.entity_id
_entity_poly.type
_entity_poly.pdbx_seq_one_letter_code
_entity_poly.pdbx_strand_id
1 'polypeptide(L)'
;MPILRLNYPPLPEQRSIVAKIESLAAKIDQIKQLRQAIRADAQVMLRSAFQQVIEGAEYHPMGEVAPIVRRPVAIEPEGEYPELGVRSFGKGTFHKPVLNGIDVGTKKLYHIHPGDLVLSNVFAWEGAIAVVQPGDIGRVGSHRFITCVAKMGVATPEFLYFYLLTDEGIEKVREASPGGAGRNRTLGLKKLEKIQAPIPPFDKQLRFNRLQERAAAITRTQADNQAELDALLPAILDRAFKGEL
;
A
#
# COMPACT_ATOMS: atom_id res chain seq x y z
N MET A 1 -47.64 8.27 23.29
CA MET A 1 -46.31 8.61 22.73
C MET A 1 -45.87 9.94 23.30
N PRO A 2 -44.63 10.11 23.77
CA PRO A 2 -44.19 11.41 24.26
C PRO A 2 -44.11 12.39 23.08
N ILE A 3 -44.73 13.56 23.24
CA ILE A 3 -44.66 14.65 22.26
C ILE A 3 -43.30 15.32 22.41
N LEU A 4 -42.43 15.15 21.40
CA LEU A 4 -41.16 15.87 21.34
C LEU A 4 -41.46 17.36 21.11
N ARG A 5 -41.21 18.22 22.11
CA ARG A 5 -41.29 19.68 21.92
C ARG A 5 -39.95 20.18 21.40
N LEU A 6 -39.86 20.41 20.10
CA LEU A 6 -38.73 21.10 19.47
C LEU A 6 -38.98 22.60 19.51
N ASN A 7 -38.09 23.35 20.15
CA ASN A 7 -38.09 24.81 20.11
C ASN A 7 -37.32 25.23 18.85
N TYR A 8 -38.00 25.80 17.86
CA TYR A 8 -37.38 26.19 16.58
C TYR A 8 -37.32 27.71 16.45
N PRO A 9 -36.24 28.27 15.88
CA PRO A 9 -36.14 29.69 15.63
C PRO A 9 -37.14 30.14 14.55
N PRO A 10 -37.39 31.45 14.37
CA PRO A 10 -38.25 31.96 13.31
C PRO A 10 -37.79 31.51 11.91
N LEU A 11 -38.73 31.39 10.96
CA LEU A 11 -38.44 30.92 9.59
C LEU A 11 -37.28 31.65 8.88
N PRO A 12 -37.11 32.99 9.00
CA PRO A 12 -35.95 33.66 8.40
C PRO A 12 -34.61 33.18 8.96
N GLU A 13 -34.55 32.90 10.26
CA GLU A 13 -33.36 32.41 10.95
C GLU A 13 -33.09 30.95 10.57
N GLN A 14 -34.12 30.10 10.50
CA GLN A 14 -33.99 28.74 9.98
C GLN A 14 -33.38 28.72 8.57
N ARG A 15 -33.87 29.58 7.66
CA ARG A 15 -33.34 29.70 6.30
C ARG A 15 -31.88 30.14 6.27
N SER A 16 -31.50 31.08 7.13
CA SER A 16 -30.11 31.55 7.26
C SER A 16 -29.18 30.43 7.75
N ILE A 17 -29.60 29.69 8.78
CA ILE A 17 -28.86 28.54 9.32
C ILE A 17 -28.68 27.47 8.25
N VAL A 18 -29.76 27.10 7.53
CA VAL A 18 -29.70 26.12 6.44
C VAL A 18 -28.72 26.56 5.35
N ALA A 19 -28.82 27.80 4.87
CA ALA A 19 -27.92 28.31 3.83
C ALA A 19 -26.44 28.27 4.26
N LYS A 20 -26.16 28.55 5.54
CA LYS A 20 -24.80 28.47 6.09
C LYS A 20 -24.30 27.03 6.20
N ILE A 21 -25.14 26.11 6.66
CA ILE A 21 -24.82 24.66 6.70
C ILE A 21 -24.54 24.15 5.29
N GLU A 22 -25.41 24.44 4.32
CA GLU A 22 -25.26 24.02 2.93
C GLU A 22 -23.96 24.56 2.31
N SER A 23 -23.63 25.83 2.56
CA SER A 23 -22.38 26.42 2.09
C SER A 23 -21.14 25.73 2.69
N LEU A 24 -21.17 25.39 3.98
CA LEU A 24 -20.06 24.70 4.64
C LEU A 24 -19.95 23.24 4.18
N ALA A 25 -21.08 22.54 4.04
CA ALA A 25 -21.12 21.18 3.51
C ALA A 25 -20.54 21.11 2.09
N ALA A 26 -20.92 22.04 1.22
CA ALA A 26 -20.36 22.15 -0.12
C ALA A 26 -18.83 22.34 -0.12
N LYS A 27 -18.28 23.14 0.80
CA LYS A 27 -16.82 23.31 0.94
C LYS A 27 -16.13 22.03 1.41
N ILE A 28 -16.73 21.28 2.35
CA ILE A 28 -16.19 19.99 2.80
C ILE A 28 -16.13 19.01 1.63
N ASP A 29 -17.18 18.93 0.83
CA ASP A 29 -17.22 18.07 -0.35
C ASP A 29 -16.18 18.48 -1.40
N GLN A 30 -16.02 19.78 -1.65
CA GLN A 30 -14.96 20.29 -2.52
C GLN A 30 -13.56 19.89 -2.03
N ILE A 31 -13.29 19.96 -0.73
CA ILE A 31 -11.99 19.53 -0.16
C ILE A 31 -11.78 18.03 -0.40
N LYS A 32 -12.82 17.21 -0.19
CA LYS A 32 -12.76 15.76 -0.43
C LYS A 32 -12.46 15.45 -1.91
N GLN A 33 -13.13 16.13 -2.83
CA GLN A 33 -12.91 15.99 -4.26
C GLN A 33 -11.50 16.42 -4.68
N LEU A 34 -11.01 17.56 -4.19
CA LEU A 34 -9.65 18.04 -4.48
C LEU A 34 -8.58 17.08 -3.94
N ARG A 35 -8.75 16.52 -2.75
CA ARG A 35 -7.83 15.50 -2.21
C ARG A 35 -7.79 14.26 -3.11
N GLN A 36 -8.95 13.79 -3.56
CA GLN A 36 -9.04 12.66 -4.47
C GLN A 36 -8.37 12.96 -5.82
N ALA A 37 -8.58 14.16 -6.37
CA ALA A 37 -7.96 14.60 -7.61
C ALA A 37 -6.43 14.66 -7.49
N ILE A 38 -5.90 15.30 -6.43
CA ILE A 38 -4.46 15.36 -6.16
C ILE A 38 -3.84 13.96 -6.11
N ARG A 39 -4.52 13.00 -5.48
CA ARG A 39 -4.05 11.61 -5.42
C ARG A 39 -4.02 10.95 -6.79
N ALA A 40 -5.07 11.15 -7.60
CA ALA A 40 -5.13 10.61 -8.96
C ALA A 40 -4.04 11.23 -9.85
N ASP A 41 -3.88 12.55 -9.81
CA ASP A 41 -2.88 13.28 -10.58
C ASP A 41 -1.46 12.85 -10.20
N ALA A 42 -1.19 12.64 -8.91
CA ALA A 42 0.09 12.11 -8.45
C ALA A 42 0.38 10.71 -9.02
N GLN A 43 -0.63 9.83 -9.10
CA GLN A 43 -0.46 8.52 -9.73
C GLN A 43 -0.18 8.61 -11.23
N VAL A 44 -0.88 9.48 -11.94
CA VAL A 44 -0.65 9.73 -13.38
C VAL A 44 0.76 10.29 -13.61
N MET A 45 1.17 11.28 -12.81
CA MET A 45 2.51 11.86 -12.86
C MET A 45 3.59 10.80 -12.61
N LEU A 46 3.44 9.96 -11.58
CA LEU A 46 4.40 8.89 -11.30
C LEU A 46 4.49 7.89 -12.45
N ARG A 47 3.37 7.50 -13.06
CA ARG A 47 3.36 6.63 -14.24
C ARG A 47 4.12 7.26 -15.41
N SER A 48 3.85 8.53 -15.70
CA SER A 48 4.54 9.27 -16.77
C SER A 48 6.05 9.39 -16.51
N ALA A 49 6.43 9.78 -15.29
CA ALA A 49 7.84 9.86 -14.88
C ALA A 49 8.53 8.50 -14.95
N PHE A 50 7.84 7.41 -14.56
CA PHE A 50 8.38 6.06 -14.66
C PHE A 50 8.67 5.69 -16.11
N GLN A 51 7.73 5.96 -17.03
CA GLN A 51 7.92 5.68 -18.47
C GLN A 51 9.15 6.41 -19.05
N GLN A 52 9.35 7.68 -18.69
CA GLN A 52 10.56 8.42 -19.07
C GLN A 52 11.84 7.84 -18.46
N VAL A 53 11.76 7.34 -17.23
CA VAL A 53 12.91 6.75 -16.54
C VAL A 53 13.34 5.42 -17.17
N ILE A 54 12.38 4.59 -17.62
CA ILE A 54 12.66 3.30 -18.27
C ILE A 54 12.92 3.41 -19.78
N GLU A 55 12.78 4.59 -20.38
CA GLU A 55 13.02 4.77 -21.81
C GLU A 55 14.46 4.38 -22.18
N GLY A 56 14.58 3.41 -23.09
CA GLY A 56 15.87 2.85 -23.51
C GLY A 56 16.59 2.00 -22.46
N ALA A 57 15.94 1.66 -21.34
CA ALA A 57 16.51 0.78 -20.33
C ALA A 57 16.59 -0.66 -20.84
N GLU A 58 17.71 -1.33 -20.55
CA GLU A 58 17.84 -2.76 -20.80
C GLU A 58 17.00 -3.55 -19.79
N TYR A 59 16.43 -4.67 -20.25
CA TYR A 59 15.65 -5.56 -19.41
C TYR A 59 16.55 -6.68 -18.89
N HIS A 60 16.48 -6.93 -17.59
CA HIS A 60 17.24 -7.99 -16.94
C HIS A 60 16.31 -8.92 -16.14
N PRO A 61 16.67 -10.22 -16.00
CA PRO A 61 15.95 -11.13 -15.13
C PRO A 61 15.98 -10.67 -13.67
N MET A 62 14.86 -10.79 -12.96
CA MET A 62 14.76 -10.54 -11.52
C MET A 62 15.80 -11.33 -10.71
N GLY A 63 16.13 -12.56 -11.10
CA GLY A 63 17.16 -13.36 -10.43
C GLY A 63 18.56 -12.74 -10.49
N GLU A 64 18.84 -11.90 -11.49
CA GLU A 64 20.12 -11.21 -11.63
C GLU A 64 20.16 -9.91 -10.84
N VAL A 65 19.05 -9.18 -10.76
CA VAL A 65 19.01 -7.83 -10.17
C VAL A 65 18.47 -7.81 -8.74
N ALA A 66 17.62 -8.76 -8.38
CA ALA A 66 17.02 -8.93 -7.07
C ALA A 66 16.79 -10.42 -6.76
N PRO A 67 17.87 -11.20 -6.53
CA PRO A 67 17.78 -12.64 -6.31
C PRO A 67 16.89 -13.00 -5.11
N ILE A 68 16.29 -14.19 -5.18
CA ILE A 68 15.54 -14.75 -4.05
C ILE A 68 16.51 -15.11 -2.93
N VAL A 69 16.22 -14.61 -1.72
CA VAL A 69 16.98 -14.93 -0.51
C VAL A 69 16.07 -15.59 0.50
N ARG A 70 16.50 -16.75 1.02
CA ARG A 70 15.76 -17.52 2.03
C ARG A 70 16.59 -17.54 3.31
N ARG A 71 16.07 -16.92 4.37
CA ARG A 71 16.71 -16.86 5.70
C ARG A 71 15.88 -17.70 6.69
N PRO A 72 16.07 -19.02 6.75
CA PRO A 72 15.21 -19.90 7.54
C PRO A 72 15.31 -19.57 9.04
N VAL A 73 14.19 -19.73 9.76
CA VAL A 73 14.13 -19.59 11.21
C VAL A 73 14.09 -20.99 11.83
N ALA A 74 14.94 -21.22 12.83
CA ALA A 74 14.83 -22.40 13.70
C ALA A 74 13.65 -22.18 14.65
N ILE A 75 12.67 -23.08 14.59
CA ILE A 75 11.47 -22.97 15.42
C ILE A 75 11.74 -23.66 16.75
N GLU A 76 11.61 -22.90 17.83
CA GLU A 76 11.71 -23.35 19.21
C GLU A 76 10.30 -23.36 19.80
N PRO A 77 9.88 -24.38 20.57
CA PRO A 77 8.52 -24.46 21.12
C PRO A 77 8.11 -23.23 21.92
N GLU A 78 9.04 -22.69 22.73
CA GLU A 78 8.86 -21.51 23.57
C GLU A 78 9.08 -20.17 22.83
N GLY A 79 9.44 -20.22 21.54
CA GLY A 79 9.73 -19.04 20.73
C GLY A 79 8.48 -18.26 20.33
N GLU A 80 8.64 -16.96 20.13
CA GLU A 80 7.59 -16.07 19.61
C GLU A 80 7.97 -15.54 18.22
N TYR A 81 7.03 -15.64 17.28
CA TYR A 81 7.27 -15.32 15.87
C TYR A 81 6.25 -14.29 15.37
N PRO A 82 6.56 -12.98 15.45
CA PRO A 82 5.68 -11.95 14.93
C PRO A 82 5.62 -12.04 13.40
N GLU A 83 4.47 -12.44 12.87
CA GLU A 83 4.33 -12.67 11.43
C GLU A 83 4.11 -11.36 10.65
N LEU A 84 4.63 -11.32 9.42
CA LEU A 84 4.39 -10.28 8.44
C LEU A 84 3.41 -10.78 7.36
N GLY A 85 2.40 -9.97 7.07
CA GLY A 85 1.51 -10.15 5.93
C GLY A 85 1.78 -9.12 4.83
N VAL A 86 1.34 -9.42 3.62
CA VAL A 86 1.41 -8.52 2.45
C VAL A 86 0.00 -8.41 1.87
N ARG A 87 -0.46 -7.18 1.64
CA ARG A 87 -1.79 -6.92 1.07
C ARG A 87 -1.71 -6.92 -0.46
N SER A 88 -2.74 -7.46 -1.11
CA SER A 88 -2.91 -7.35 -2.57
C SER A 88 -3.02 -5.89 -3.03
N PHE A 89 -2.89 -5.67 -4.34
CA PHE A 89 -2.99 -4.37 -5.00
C PHE A 89 -1.95 -3.34 -4.51
N GLY A 90 -0.74 -3.79 -4.13
CA GLY A 90 0.32 -2.90 -3.68
C GLY A 90 -0.02 -2.11 -2.41
N LYS A 91 -0.84 -2.67 -1.52
CA LYS A 91 -1.26 -1.98 -0.28
C LYS A 91 -0.27 -2.16 0.88
N GLY A 92 0.95 -2.57 0.59
CA GLY A 92 2.04 -2.69 1.55
C GLY A 92 1.92 -3.89 2.50
N THR A 93 2.74 -3.85 3.53
CA THR A 93 2.80 -4.87 4.59
C THR A 93 1.74 -4.63 5.67
N PHE A 94 1.43 -5.65 6.44
CA PHE A 94 0.65 -5.53 7.67
C PHE A 94 1.12 -6.52 8.73
N HIS A 95 0.87 -6.17 9.99
CA HIS A 95 1.30 -6.96 11.13
C HIS A 95 0.22 -7.98 11.47
N LYS A 96 0.61 -9.25 11.56
CA LYS A 96 -0.24 -10.33 12.06
C LYS A 96 0.01 -10.52 13.57
N PRO A 97 -0.91 -11.18 14.28
CA PRO A 97 -0.68 -11.63 15.65
C PRO A 97 0.61 -12.45 15.76
N VAL A 98 1.20 -12.45 16.95
CA VAL A 98 2.35 -13.29 17.26
C VAL A 98 1.95 -14.76 17.15
N LEU A 99 2.78 -15.55 16.48
CA LEU A 99 2.64 -16.99 16.38
C LEU A 99 3.60 -17.64 17.38
N ASN A 100 3.07 -18.39 18.35
CA ASN A 100 3.91 -19.14 19.29
C ASN A 100 4.54 -20.34 18.59
N GLY A 101 5.73 -20.74 19.01
CA GLY A 101 6.48 -21.87 18.47
C GLY A 101 5.69 -23.16 18.43
N ILE A 102 4.99 -23.47 19.53
CA ILE A 102 4.08 -24.63 19.63
C ILE A 102 2.96 -24.64 18.56
N ASP A 103 2.55 -23.46 18.09
CA ASP A 103 1.43 -23.29 17.15
C ASP A 103 1.90 -23.22 15.68
N VAL A 104 3.21 -23.19 15.41
CA VAL A 104 3.74 -23.11 14.05
C VAL A 104 3.40 -24.35 13.22
N GLY A 105 3.38 -25.53 13.87
CA GLY A 105 3.16 -26.82 13.23
C GLY A 105 4.23 -27.13 12.19
N THR A 106 3.82 -27.51 10.98
CA THR A 106 4.73 -27.90 9.89
C THR A 106 5.19 -26.73 9.00
N LYS A 107 4.79 -25.49 9.32
CA LYS A 107 5.14 -24.32 8.52
C LYS A 107 6.62 -24.02 8.66
N LYS A 108 7.30 -23.76 7.55
CA LYS A 108 8.63 -23.15 7.56
C LYS A 108 8.51 -21.64 7.63
N LEU A 109 9.24 -21.02 8.55
CA LEU A 109 9.33 -19.56 8.74
C LEU A 109 10.67 -19.04 8.22
N TYR A 110 10.67 -17.79 7.76
CA TYR A 110 11.84 -17.11 7.20
C TYR A 110 11.89 -15.66 7.71
N HIS A 111 13.08 -15.20 8.08
CA HIS A 111 13.31 -13.80 8.43
C HIS A 111 13.13 -12.91 7.20
N ILE A 112 12.38 -11.83 7.42
CA ILE A 112 12.20 -10.75 6.46
C ILE A 112 12.83 -9.50 7.08
N HIS A 113 13.61 -8.77 6.29
CA HIS A 113 14.32 -7.58 6.75
C HIS A 113 13.82 -6.32 6.02
N PRO A 114 13.86 -5.15 6.67
CA PRO A 114 13.60 -3.87 6.01
C PRO A 114 14.42 -3.72 4.72
N GLY A 115 13.79 -3.19 3.67
CA GLY A 115 14.38 -3.04 2.33
C GLY A 115 14.26 -4.29 1.45
N ASP A 116 13.83 -5.43 1.97
CA ASP A 116 13.49 -6.58 1.12
C ASP A 116 12.26 -6.27 0.25
N LEU A 117 12.25 -6.77 -0.99
CA LEU A 117 11.05 -6.86 -1.81
C LEU A 117 10.36 -8.19 -1.52
N VAL A 118 9.17 -8.15 -0.92
CA VAL A 118 8.43 -9.36 -0.51
C VAL A 118 7.20 -9.58 -1.39
N LEU A 119 7.00 -10.82 -1.83
CA LEU A 119 5.83 -11.26 -2.59
C LEU A 119 5.12 -12.40 -1.85
N SER A 120 3.80 -12.32 -1.70
CA SER A 120 2.99 -13.46 -1.28
C SER A 120 2.73 -14.34 -2.50
N ASN A 121 3.36 -15.51 -2.61
CA ASN A 121 3.28 -16.31 -3.84
C ASN A 121 1.86 -16.80 -4.19
N VAL A 122 0.94 -16.88 -3.22
CA VAL A 122 -0.47 -17.27 -3.45
C VAL A 122 -1.36 -16.12 -3.93
N PHE A 123 -0.91 -14.87 -3.77
CA PHE A 123 -1.68 -13.67 -4.14
C PHE A 123 -0.85 -12.67 -4.97
N ALA A 124 0.35 -13.05 -5.42
CA ALA A 124 1.23 -12.17 -6.19
C ALA A 124 0.58 -11.73 -7.52
N TRP A 125 -0.24 -12.59 -8.13
CA TRP A 125 -1.01 -12.28 -9.34
C TRP A 125 -2.07 -11.17 -9.15
N GLU A 126 -2.46 -10.89 -7.90
CA GLU A 126 -3.28 -9.72 -7.49
C GLU A 126 -2.42 -8.57 -6.95
N GLY A 127 -1.11 -8.63 -7.11
CA GLY A 127 -0.19 -7.58 -6.65
C GLY A 127 0.04 -7.59 -5.14
N ALA A 128 0.00 -8.76 -4.50
CA ALA A 128 0.47 -8.91 -3.11
C ALA A 128 2.01 -8.85 -3.05
N ILE A 129 2.53 -7.65 -3.31
CA ILE A 129 3.93 -7.27 -3.43
C ILE A 129 4.14 -6.06 -2.52
N ALA A 130 5.24 -5.98 -1.79
CA ALA A 130 5.58 -4.84 -0.95
C ALA A 130 7.09 -4.70 -0.74
N VAL A 131 7.55 -3.48 -0.46
CA VAL A 131 8.87 -3.24 0.15
C VAL A 131 8.70 -3.21 1.67
N VAL A 132 9.51 -4.01 2.35
CA VAL A 132 9.46 -4.18 3.81
C VAL A 132 9.95 -2.91 4.49
N GLN A 133 9.18 -2.39 5.44
CA GLN A 133 9.44 -1.10 6.06
C GLN A 133 10.29 -1.25 7.33
N PRO A 134 10.97 -0.18 7.81
CA PRO A 134 11.74 -0.22 9.05
C PRO A 134 10.93 -0.71 10.27
N GLY A 135 9.62 -0.41 10.32
CA GLY A 135 8.71 -0.88 11.37
C GLY A 135 8.38 -2.37 11.33
N ASP A 136 8.85 -3.10 10.33
CA ASP A 136 8.66 -4.55 10.18
C ASP A 136 9.86 -5.36 10.74
N ILE A 137 10.82 -4.71 11.40
CA ILE A 137 12.01 -5.35 11.94
C ILE A 137 11.68 -6.55 12.84
N GLY A 138 12.45 -7.63 12.70
CA GLY A 138 12.28 -8.86 13.49
C GLY A 138 11.12 -9.76 13.06
N ARG A 139 10.29 -9.33 12.09
CA ARG A 139 9.16 -10.13 11.64
C ARG A 139 9.56 -11.26 10.68
N VAL A 140 8.70 -12.27 10.63
CA VAL A 140 8.90 -13.47 9.80
C VAL A 140 7.75 -13.69 8.84
N GLY A 141 8.04 -14.32 7.71
CA GLY A 141 7.04 -14.83 6.79
C GLY A 141 7.09 -16.35 6.70
N SER A 142 5.94 -16.98 6.49
CA SER A 142 5.91 -18.40 6.11
C SER A 142 6.59 -18.65 4.76
N HIS A 143 6.78 -19.92 4.40
CA HIS A 143 7.28 -20.35 3.09
C HIS A 143 6.54 -19.78 1.87
N ARG A 144 5.35 -19.19 2.06
CA ARG A 144 4.56 -18.53 1.02
C ARG A 144 4.96 -17.07 0.75
N PHE A 145 5.76 -16.46 1.63
CA PHE A 145 6.31 -15.13 1.41
C PHE A 145 7.71 -15.27 0.84
N ILE A 146 7.91 -14.79 -0.39
CA ILE A 146 9.15 -14.87 -1.15
C ILE A 146 9.85 -13.53 -1.07
N THR A 147 11.10 -13.55 -0.62
CA THR A 147 11.91 -12.37 -0.38
C THR A 147 12.93 -12.26 -1.50
N CYS A 148 12.94 -11.12 -2.19
CA CYS A 148 13.91 -10.75 -3.20
C CYS A 148 14.77 -9.60 -2.66
N VAL A 149 16.08 -9.70 -2.77
CA VAL A 149 17.02 -8.68 -2.26
C VAL A 149 17.66 -7.97 -3.42
N ALA A 150 17.28 -6.71 -3.65
CA ALA A 150 17.82 -5.91 -4.73
C ALA A 150 19.34 -5.70 -4.56
N LYS A 151 20.10 -5.89 -5.63
CA LYS A 151 21.54 -5.66 -5.63
C LYS A 151 21.82 -4.15 -5.64
N MET A 152 22.50 -3.69 -4.59
CA MET A 152 22.92 -2.28 -4.46
C MET A 152 23.72 -1.83 -5.69
N GLY A 153 23.41 -0.64 -6.19
CA GLY A 153 24.03 -0.09 -7.40
C GLY A 153 23.46 -0.63 -8.72
N VAL A 154 22.62 -1.68 -8.69
CA VAL A 154 21.95 -2.24 -9.86
C VAL A 154 20.47 -1.88 -9.85
N ALA A 155 19.77 -2.21 -8.76
CA ALA A 155 18.35 -1.95 -8.63
C ALA A 155 17.98 -1.51 -7.21
N THR A 156 16.91 -0.72 -7.09
CA THR A 156 16.29 -0.44 -5.78
C THR A 156 15.01 -1.26 -5.61
N PRO A 157 14.69 -1.70 -4.38
CA PRO A 157 13.48 -2.48 -4.14
C PRO A 157 12.21 -1.67 -4.42
N GLU A 158 12.20 -0.36 -4.18
CA GLU A 158 11.04 0.52 -4.44
C GLU A 158 10.79 0.72 -5.94
N PHE A 159 11.86 0.77 -6.76
CA PHE A 159 11.73 0.87 -8.20
C PHE A 159 11.16 -0.43 -8.79
N LEU A 160 11.71 -1.58 -8.39
CA LEU A 160 11.21 -2.89 -8.80
C LEU A 160 9.78 -3.12 -8.32
N TYR A 161 9.46 -2.72 -7.10
CA TYR A 161 8.10 -2.73 -6.56
C TYR A 161 7.13 -1.95 -7.45
N PHE A 162 7.49 -0.72 -7.82
CA PHE A 162 6.65 0.10 -8.70
C PHE A 162 6.46 -0.58 -10.07
N TYR A 163 7.55 -1.06 -10.67
CA TYR A 163 7.53 -1.77 -11.94
C TYR A 163 6.56 -2.97 -11.92
N LEU A 164 6.69 -3.86 -10.92
CA LEU A 164 5.88 -5.08 -10.81
C LEU A 164 4.39 -4.81 -10.60
N LEU A 165 4.02 -3.58 -10.25
CA LEU A 165 2.63 -3.13 -10.10
C LEU A 165 2.12 -2.30 -11.30
N THR A 166 2.98 -2.02 -12.29
CA THR A 166 2.51 -1.51 -13.59
C THR A 166 1.72 -2.58 -14.34
N ASP A 167 0.97 -2.17 -15.37
CA ASP A 167 0.21 -3.11 -16.21
C ASP A 167 1.14 -4.14 -16.87
N GLU A 168 2.32 -3.73 -17.33
CA GLU A 168 3.33 -4.65 -17.89
C GLU A 168 3.87 -5.62 -16.83
N GLY A 169 4.31 -5.09 -15.68
CA GLY A 169 4.93 -5.89 -14.64
C GLY A 169 3.97 -6.90 -14.00
N ILE A 170 2.72 -6.49 -13.75
CA ILE A 170 1.73 -7.36 -13.13
C ILE A 170 1.30 -8.50 -14.08
N GLU A 171 1.27 -8.26 -15.39
CA GLU A 171 1.03 -9.34 -16.36
C GLU A 171 2.15 -10.39 -16.34
N LYS A 172 3.42 -9.97 -16.28
CA LYS A 172 4.53 -10.91 -16.11
C LYS A 172 4.42 -11.73 -14.81
N VAL A 173 3.97 -11.10 -13.72
CA VAL A 173 3.71 -11.81 -12.45
C VAL A 173 2.53 -12.79 -12.59
N ARG A 174 1.48 -12.43 -13.33
CA ARG A 174 0.32 -13.28 -13.63
C ARG A 174 0.70 -14.49 -14.47
N GLU A 175 1.57 -14.34 -15.47
CA GLU A 175 2.13 -15.43 -16.29
C GLU A 175 3.06 -16.34 -15.48
N ALA A 176 3.83 -15.75 -14.56
CA ALA A 176 4.68 -16.46 -13.62
C ALA A 176 3.90 -17.22 -12.53
N SER A 177 2.58 -17.00 -12.44
CA SER A 177 1.65 -17.62 -11.49
C SER A 177 0.69 -18.59 -12.17
N PRO A 178 1.15 -19.79 -12.59
CA PRO A 178 0.29 -20.78 -13.21
C PRO A 178 -0.76 -21.33 -12.22
N GLY A 179 -1.85 -21.87 -12.77
CA GLY A 179 -2.97 -22.42 -12.01
C GLY A 179 -4.30 -21.73 -12.35
N GLY A 180 -5.41 -22.28 -11.85
CA GLY A 180 -6.76 -21.71 -12.00
C GLY A 180 -6.97 -20.47 -11.14
N ALA A 181 -8.19 -20.23 -10.64
CA ALA A 181 -8.46 -19.10 -9.74
C ALA A 181 -8.06 -19.38 -8.27
N GLY A 182 -7.83 -18.30 -7.51
CA GLY A 182 -7.61 -18.35 -6.06
C GLY A 182 -6.27 -18.96 -5.65
N ARG A 183 -6.26 -19.75 -4.56
CA ARG A 183 -5.04 -20.30 -3.93
C ARG A 183 -4.28 -21.32 -4.79
N ASN A 184 -4.92 -21.84 -5.84
CA ASN A 184 -4.28 -22.74 -6.80
C ASN A 184 -3.42 -21.97 -7.82
N ARG A 185 -3.55 -20.64 -7.89
CA ARG A 185 -2.71 -19.76 -8.69
C ARG A 185 -1.49 -19.31 -7.87
N THR A 186 -0.39 -20.05 -7.97
CA THR A 186 0.81 -19.79 -7.17
C THR A 186 1.98 -19.34 -8.05
N LEU A 187 2.61 -18.23 -7.68
CA LEU A 187 3.84 -17.74 -8.28
C LEU A 187 4.97 -18.76 -8.12
N GLY A 188 5.49 -19.26 -9.24
CA GLY A 188 6.62 -20.18 -9.26
C GLY A 188 7.94 -19.44 -9.08
N LEU A 189 8.78 -19.85 -8.13
CA LEU A 189 10.06 -19.17 -7.82
C LEU A 189 11.00 -19.07 -9.04
N LYS A 190 11.18 -20.18 -9.78
CA LYS A 190 11.98 -20.18 -11.03
C LYS A 190 11.40 -19.28 -12.12
N LYS A 191 10.09 -19.03 -12.10
CA LYS A 191 9.45 -18.10 -13.05
C LYS A 191 9.61 -16.66 -12.58
N LEU A 192 9.48 -16.40 -11.28
CA LEU A 192 9.77 -15.10 -10.67
C LEU A 192 11.18 -14.64 -11.03
N GLU A 193 12.19 -15.49 -10.88
CA GLU A 193 13.59 -15.16 -11.23
C GLU A 193 13.78 -14.79 -12.71
N LYS A 194 12.90 -15.27 -13.60
CA LYS A 194 12.96 -15.03 -15.05
C LYS A 194 12.16 -13.81 -15.50
N ILE A 195 11.34 -13.21 -14.62
CA ILE A 195 10.62 -11.98 -14.94
C ILE A 195 11.63 -10.93 -15.37
N GLN A 196 11.42 -10.37 -16.56
CA GLN A 196 12.26 -9.32 -17.11
C GLN A 196 11.80 -7.97 -16.57
N ALA A 197 12.69 -7.22 -15.91
CA ALA A 197 12.43 -5.88 -15.41
C ALA A 197 13.36 -4.86 -16.10
N PRO A 198 12.88 -3.66 -16.46
CA PRO A 198 13.72 -2.62 -17.02
C PRO A 198 14.66 -2.07 -15.93
N ILE A 199 15.94 -1.94 -16.25
CA ILE A 199 16.97 -1.48 -15.31
C ILE A 199 17.65 -0.24 -15.90
N PRO A 200 17.07 0.96 -15.67
CA PRO A 200 17.74 2.20 -16.03
C PRO A 200 18.92 2.46 -15.07
N PRO A 201 19.80 3.43 -15.38
CA PRO A 201 20.88 3.84 -14.49
C PRO A 201 20.41 4.05 -13.05
N PHE A 202 21.21 3.57 -12.09
CA PHE A 202 20.84 3.51 -10.67
C PHE A 202 20.48 4.89 -10.09
N ASP A 203 21.14 5.96 -10.53
CA ASP A 203 20.84 7.32 -10.11
C ASP A 203 19.44 7.80 -10.56
N LYS A 204 18.97 7.38 -11.75
CA LYS A 204 17.61 7.65 -12.21
C LYS A 204 16.58 6.91 -11.35
N GLN A 205 16.86 5.67 -10.96
CA GLN A 205 16.00 4.92 -10.03
C GLN A 205 15.90 5.63 -8.68
N LEU A 206 17.01 6.11 -8.12
CA LEU A 206 17.01 6.87 -6.87
C LEU A 206 16.23 8.19 -6.97
N ARG A 207 16.35 8.92 -8.10
CA ARG A 207 15.55 10.13 -8.35
C ARG A 207 14.06 9.80 -8.40
N PHE A 208 13.69 8.71 -9.07
CA PHE A 208 12.30 8.26 -9.12
C PHE A 208 11.78 7.85 -7.74
N ASN A 209 12.57 7.12 -6.94
CA ASN A 209 12.22 6.77 -5.57
C ASN A 209 11.90 8.01 -4.72
N ARG A 210 12.72 9.07 -4.80
CA ARG A 210 12.45 10.33 -4.08
C ARG A 210 11.14 10.99 -4.54
N LEU A 211 10.79 10.87 -5.82
CA LEU A 211 9.50 11.37 -6.32
C LEU A 211 8.34 10.55 -5.75
N GLN A 212 8.46 9.23 -5.71
CA GLN A 212 7.48 8.34 -5.09
C GLN A 212 7.27 8.67 -3.61
N GLU A 213 8.36 8.85 -2.86
CA GLU A 213 8.33 9.22 -1.44
C GLU A 213 7.58 10.54 -1.20
N ARG A 214 7.84 11.56 -2.02
CA ARG A 214 7.14 12.85 -1.93
C ARG A 214 5.64 12.71 -2.21
N ALA A 215 5.28 11.97 -3.24
CA ALA A 215 3.87 11.71 -3.56
C ALA A 215 3.17 10.91 -2.45
N ALA A 216 3.86 9.94 -1.86
CA ALA A 216 3.36 9.16 -0.73
C ALA A 216 3.19 10.02 0.53
N ALA A 217 4.12 10.94 0.81
CA ALA A 217 4.04 11.85 1.95
C ALA A 217 2.80 12.78 1.87
N ILE A 218 2.49 13.32 0.68
CA ILE A 218 1.28 14.12 0.45
C ILE A 218 0.03 13.29 0.76
N THR A 219 -0.03 12.06 0.22
CA THR A 219 -1.17 11.16 0.41
C THR A 219 -1.34 10.75 1.87
N ARG A 220 -0.23 10.51 2.59
CA ARG A 220 -0.25 10.15 4.02
C ARG A 220 -0.77 11.29 4.87
N THR A 221 -0.27 12.51 4.65
CA THR A 221 -0.73 13.71 5.35
C THR A 221 -2.23 13.93 5.19
N GLN A 222 -2.77 13.68 4.00
CA GLN A 222 -4.22 13.75 3.73
C GLN A 222 -5.02 12.62 4.42
N ALA A 223 -4.42 11.44 4.58
CA ALA A 223 -5.05 10.33 5.29
C ALA A 223 -5.08 10.57 6.81
N ASP A 224 -4.02 11.15 7.37
CA ASP A 224 -3.88 11.38 8.81
C ASP A 224 -4.94 12.36 9.35
N ASN A 225 -5.33 13.35 8.54
CA ASN A 225 -6.39 14.31 8.89
C ASN A 225 -7.75 14.01 8.24
N GLN A 226 -7.94 12.79 7.71
CA GLN A 226 -9.20 12.39 7.07
C GLN A 226 -10.34 12.32 8.09
N ALA A 227 -10.06 11.78 9.29
CA ALA A 227 -11.05 11.68 10.35
C ALA A 227 -11.53 13.06 10.83
N GLU A 228 -10.63 14.05 10.91
CA GLU A 228 -10.97 15.43 11.24
C GLU A 228 -11.88 16.04 10.18
N LEU A 229 -11.55 15.86 8.90
CA LEU A 229 -12.38 16.34 7.78
C LEU A 229 -13.78 15.71 7.81
N ASP A 230 -13.88 14.41 8.12
CA ASP A 230 -15.16 13.71 8.23
C ASP A 230 -15.99 14.14 9.45
N ALA A 231 -15.33 14.64 10.51
CA ALA A 231 -15.97 15.15 11.71
C ALA A 231 -16.49 16.61 11.57
N LEU A 232 -16.07 17.36 10.55
CA LEU A 232 -16.47 18.77 10.39
C LEU A 232 -17.98 18.94 10.22
N LEU A 233 -18.62 18.13 9.36
CA LEU A 233 -20.07 18.26 9.11
C LEU A 233 -20.89 17.92 10.37
N PRO A 234 -20.64 16.80 11.08
CA PRO A 234 -21.26 16.55 12.38
C PRO A 234 -21.09 17.70 13.39
N ALA A 235 -19.89 18.27 13.49
CA ALA A 235 -19.62 19.38 14.41
C ALA A 235 -20.38 20.66 14.03
N ILE A 236 -20.49 20.97 12.74
CA ILE A 236 -21.28 22.10 12.24
C ILE A 236 -22.77 21.90 12.57
N LEU A 237 -23.31 20.70 12.34
CA LEU A 237 -24.71 20.39 12.65
C LEU A 237 -24.99 20.51 14.15
N ASP A 238 -24.12 19.99 15.01
CA ASP A 238 -24.25 20.11 16.46
C ASP A 238 -24.30 21.60 16.91
N ARG A 239 -23.39 22.44 16.40
CA ARG A 239 -23.41 23.88 16.66
C ARG A 239 -24.67 24.56 16.13
N ALA A 240 -25.19 24.11 14.99
CA ALA A 240 -26.42 24.64 14.40
C ALA A 240 -27.61 24.43 15.33
N PHE A 241 -27.76 23.21 15.83
CA PHE A 241 -28.87 22.83 16.70
C PHE A 241 -28.77 23.43 18.10
N LYS A 242 -27.57 23.86 18.52
CA LYS A 242 -27.35 24.64 19.75
C LYS A 242 -27.53 26.15 19.58
N GLY A 243 -27.70 26.65 18.35
CA GLY A 243 -27.79 28.09 18.07
C GLY A 243 -26.45 28.82 18.14
N GLU A 244 -25.33 28.11 17.96
CA GLU A 244 -23.96 28.63 18.11
C GLU A 244 -23.28 28.92 16.75
N LEU A 245 -24.08 29.00 15.68
CA LEU A 245 -23.61 29.02 14.30
C LEU A 245 -23.63 30.42 13.69
#